data_AF-A0A060YDN9-F1
#
_entry.id   AF-A0A060YDN9-F1
#
_cell.length_a   1.000
_cell.length_b   1.000
_cell.length_c   1.000
_cell.angle_alpha   90.00
_cell.angle_beta   90.00
_cell.angle_gamma   90.00
#
_symmetry.space_group_name_H-M   'P 1'
#
loop_
_entity.id
_entity.type
_entity.pdbx_description
1 polymer ?
#
loop_
_entity_poly.entity_id
_entity_poly.type
_entity_poly.pdbx_seq_one_letter_code
_entity_poly.pdbx_strand_id
1 'polypeptide(L)'
;MAERNVKEAVLQLDLNYRETRPAPPQGHTRLELFSQLYVGAAGGQRGFLGCIRSLRMNGVTLDLEERAKVTPGVKPGCQGHCTSYGMYCRNGGKCVEKYNGYSCDCTATAYDGPFCTKGES
;
A
#
# COMPACT_ATOMS: atom_id res chain seq x y z
N MET A 1 12.39 6.95 0.12
CA MET A 1 12.35 8.39 0.48
C MET A 1 12.46 9.23 -0.78
N ALA A 2 11.79 10.38 -0.81
CA ALA A 2 11.98 11.38 -1.84
C ALA A 2 12.45 12.67 -1.17
N GLU A 3 13.57 13.22 -1.61
CA GLU A 3 14.14 14.47 -1.12
C GLU A 3 14.38 15.41 -2.30
N ARG A 4 14.09 16.70 -2.11
CA ARG A 4 14.43 17.75 -3.07
C ARG A 4 15.05 18.91 -2.32
N ASN A 5 16.23 19.34 -2.78
CA ASN A 5 16.90 20.53 -2.28
C ASN A 5 17.29 21.44 -3.46
N VAL A 6 18.05 22.51 -3.18
CA VAL A 6 18.43 23.51 -4.19
C VAL A 6 19.45 23.01 -5.23
N LYS A 7 20.15 21.91 -4.93
CA LYS A 7 21.20 21.33 -5.79
C LYS A 7 20.68 20.15 -6.59
N GLU A 8 19.82 19.33 -5.99
CA GLU A 8 19.41 18.05 -6.56
C GLU A 8 18.06 17.55 -5.99
N ALA A 9 17.48 16.59 -6.69
CA ALA A 9 16.41 15.74 -6.22
C ALA A 9 16.90 14.29 -6.15
N VAL A 10 16.58 13.61 -5.04
CA VAL A 10 16.98 12.24 -4.75
C VAL A 10 15.73 11.40 -4.51
N LEU A 11 15.62 10.29 -5.25
CA LEU A 11 14.66 9.24 -4.98
C LEU A 11 15.41 7.99 -4.53
N GLN A 12 15.04 7.46 -3.38
CA GLN A 12 15.61 6.24 -2.84
C GLN A 12 14.50 5.23 -2.58
N LEU A 13 14.56 4.08 -3.25
CA LEU A 13 13.70 2.94 -2.99
C LEU A 13 14.50 1.91 -2.18
N ASP A 14 13.96 1.58 -1.01
CA ASP A 14 14.62 0.75 -0.01
C ASP A 14 16.05 1.24 0.28
N LEU A 15 16.97 0.36 0.66
CA LEU A 15 18.38 0.70 0.85
C LEU A 15 19.23 0.46 -0.41
N ASN A 16 18.61 0.02 -1.52
CA ASN A 16 19.33 -0.55 -2.65
C ASN A 16 19.31 0.34 -3.90
N TYR A 17 18.25 1.13 -4.11
CA TYR A 17 18.08 1.89 -5.35
C TYR A 17 18.05 3.38 -5.06
N ARG A 18 19.04 4.10 -5.59
CA ARG A 18 19.15 5.55 -5.47
C ARG A 18 19.23 6.17 -6.85
N GLU A 19 18.34 7.11 -7.13
CA GLU A 19 18.39 7.96 -8.32
C GLU A 19 18.55 9.40 -7.89
N THR A 20 19.44 10.13 -8.56
CA THR A 20 19.73 11.54 -8.27
C THR A 20 19.65 12.35 -9.56
N ARG A 21 18.97 13.48 -9.51
CA ARG A 21 18.78 14.39 -10.64
C ARG A 21 19.20 15.80 -10.23
N PRO A 22 20.11 16.47 -10.96
CA PRO A 22 20.52 17.84 -10.63
C PRO A 22 19.36 18.81 -10.80
N ALA A 23 19.31 19.84 -9.95
CA ALA A 23 18.33 20.90 -10.06
C ALA A 23 18.56 21.71 -11.36
N PRO A 24 17.50 22.12 -12.08
CA PRO A 24 17.64 22.97 -13.25
C PRO A 24 18.29 24.32 -12.91
N PRO A 25 19.16 24.87 -13.78
CA PRO A 25 19.84 26.15 -13.53
C PRO A 25 18.87 27.36 -13.45
N GLN A 26 17.67 27.24 -14.03
CA GLN A 26 16.63 28.29 -14.04
C GLN A 26 15.35 27.83 -13.32
N GLY A 27 15.47 27.06 -12.24
CA GLY A 27 14.34 26.56 -11.48
C GLY A 27 13.97 27.43 -10.28
N HIS A 28 12.69 27.43 -9.89
CA HIS A 28 12.29 27.93 -8.59
C HIS A 28 13.02 27.15 -7.48
N THR A 29 13.80 27.85 -6.67
CA THR A 29 14.57 27.28 -5.56
C THR A 29 13.65 26.70 -4.49
N ARG A 30 12.47 27.30 -4.32
CA ARG A 30 11.45 26.88 -3.36
C ARG A 30 10.15 26.51 -4.07
N LEU A 31 9.61 25.34 -3.74
CA LEU A 31 8.30 24.90 -4.17
C LEU A 31 7.28 25.33 -3.12
N GLU A 32 6.45 26.33 -3.45
CA GLU A 32 5.34 26.75 -2.58
C GLU A 32 4.10 25.91 -2.91
N LEU A 33 3.60 25.17 -1.91
CA LEU A 33 2.40 24.35 -2.04
C LEU A 33 1.29 24.97 -1.19
N PHE A 34 0.23 25.43 -1.84
CA PHE A 34 -0.94 26.04 -1.19
C PHE A 34 -2.14 25.09 -1.10
N SER A 35 -2.10 23.96 -1.81
CA SER A 35 -3.16 22.96 -1.76
C SER A 35 -3.02 22.03 -0.56
N GLN A 36 -4.11 21.35 -0.21
CA GLN A 36 -4.08 20.28 0.76
C GLN A 36 -3.19 19.12 0.27
N LEU A 37 -2.57 18.42 1.21
CA LEU A 37 -1.88 17.17 0.94
C LEU A 37 -2.91 16.05 0.78
N TYR A 38 -2.90 15.39 -0.38
CA TYR A 38 -3.69 14.20 -0.64
C TYR A 38 -2.81 12.96 -0.59
N VAL A 39 -3.30 11.91 0.07
CA VAL A 39 -2.63 10.61 0.17
C VAL A 39 -3.58 9.55 -0.37
N GLY A 40 -3.08 8.71 -1.28
CA GLY A 40 -3.84 7.62 -1.89
C GLY A 40 -4.70 8.02 -3.09
N ALA A 41 -5.43 9.14 -3.04
CA ALA A 41 -6.23 9.62 -4.17
C ALA A 41 -6.44 11.13 -4.12
N ALA A 42 -6.57 11.77 -5.30
CA ALA A 42 -7.04 13.14 -5.45
C ALA A 42 -7.99 13.23 -6.67
N GLY A 43 -9.10 13.97 -6.54
CA GLY A 43 -9.92 14.42 -7.66
C GLY A 43 -10.42 13.36 -8.65
N GLY A 44 -11.25 12.40 -8.21
CA GLY A 44 -11.99 11.49 -9.09
C GLY A 44 -11.15 10.50 -9.92
N GLN A 45 -9.82 10.50 -9.77
CA GLN A 45 -8.93 9.55 -10.44
C GLN A 45 -8.90 8.19 -9.72
N ARG A 46 -8.45 7.15 -10.44
CA ARG A 46 -8.13 5.86 -9.84
C ARG A 46 -7.00 6.04 -8.83
N GLY A 47 -7.35 5.96 -7.55
CA GLY A 47 -6.41 6.05 -6.44
C GLY A 47 -5.56 4.79 -6.27
N PHE A 48 -4.56 4.91 -5.40
CA PHE A 48 -3.79 3.80 -4.87
C PHE A 48 -4.68 2.86 -4.05
N LEU A 49 -4.55 1.55 -4.29
CA LEU A 49 -5.20 0.50 -3.52
C LEU A 49 -4.12 -0.35 -2.85
N GLY A 50 -4.09 -0.34 -1.52
CA GLY A 50 -3.10 -1.05 -0.73
C GLY A 50 -2.89 -0.39 0.63
N CYS A 51 -1.74 -0.66 1.23
CA CYS A 51 -1.37 -0.11 2.52
C CYS A 51 -0.29 0.96 2.42
N ILE A 52 -0.42 2.02 3.21
CA ILE A 52 0.60 3.04 3.41
C ILE A 52 0.89 3.10 4.91
N ARG A 53 2.18 3.14 5.28
CA ARG A 53 2.63 3.24 6.67
C ARG A 53 3.84 4.15 6.77
N SER A 54 4.13 4.63 7.98
CA SER A 54 5.34 5.40 8.29
C SER A 54 5.55 6.62 7.39
N LEU A 55 4.46 7.30 7.00
CA LEU A 55 4.54 8.49 6.17
C LEU A 55 5.13 9.65 6.97
N ARG A 56 6.26 10.16 6.48
CA ARG A 56 6.90 11.36 7.00
C ARG A 56 6.99 12.40 5.89
N MET A 57 6.63 13.63 6.22
CA MET A 57 6.71 14.77 5.31
C MET A 57 7.50 15.89 5.99
N ASN A 58 8.59 16.33 5.36
CA ASN A 58 9.46 17.37 5.88
C ASN A 58 9.87 17.14 7.35
N GLY A 59 10.19 15.89 7.70
CA GLY A 59 10.59 15.47 9.04
C GLY A 59 9.43 15.15 10.00
N VAL A 60 8.22 15.62 9.71
CA VAL A 60 7.01 15.40 10.53
C VAL A 60 6.37 14.06 10.17
N THR A 61 6.14 13.22 11.19
CA THR A 61 5.36 11.99 11.02
C THR A 61 3.88 12.32 11.02
N LEU A 62 3.17 11.86 10.00
CA LEU A 62 1.73 12.05 9.88
C LEU A 62 1.00 10.82 10.42
N ASP A 63 0.03 11.03 11.32
CA ASP A 63 -0.79 9.95 11.87
C ASP A 63 -1.85 9.51 10.86
N LEU A 64 -1.51 8.48 10.08
CA LEU A 64 -2.40 7.91 9.08
C LEU A 64 -3.48 7.03 9.71
N GLU A 65 -3.26 6.45 10.90
CA GLU A 65 -4.23 5.57 11.54
C GLU A 65 -5.41 6.35 12.09
N GLU A 66 -5.15 7.47 12.78
CA GLU A 66 -6.21 8.37 13.23
C GLU A 66 -6.96 8.99 12.05
N ARG A 67 -6.26 9.38 10.98
CA ARG A 67 -6.92 9.91 9.77
C ARG A 67 -7.78 8.85 9.08
N ALA A 68 -7.36 7.58 9.07
CA ALA A 68 -8.12 6.49 8.46
C ALA A 68 -9.48 6.28 9.12
N LYS A 69 -9.60 6.47 10.44
CA LYS A 69 -10.87 6.29 11.19
C LYS A 69 -12.00 7.19 10.69
N VAL A 70 -11.68 8.35 10.14
CA VAL A 70 -12.66 9.34 9.66
C VAL A 70 -12.72 9.43 8.13
N THR A 71 -11.96 8.60 7.40
CA THR A 71 -11.88 8.64 5.94
C THR A 71 -12.69 7.50 5.33
N PRO A 72 -13.78 7.77 4.59
CA PRO A 72 -14.58 6.73 3.96
C PRO A 72 -13.77 5.83 3.03
N GLY A 73 -14.00 4.51 3.11
CA GLY A 73 -13.33 3.52 2.26
C GLY A 73 -11.89 3.17 2.67
N VAL A 74 -11.38 3.74 3.75
CA VAL A 74 -10.06 3.44 4.32
C VAL A 74 -10.25 2.81 5.71
N LYS A 75 -9.41 1.84 6.07
CA LYS A 75 -9.41 1.21 7.39
C LYS A 75 -8.06 1.43 8.07
N PRO A 76 -8.03 1.66 9.40
CA PRO A 76 -6.77 1.68 10.15
C PRO A 76 -6.14 0.28 10.15
N GLY A 77 -4.80 0.24 10.22
CA GLY A 77 -4.02 -0.99 10.16
C GLY A 77 -3.87 -1.56 8.74
N CYS A 78 -3.04 -2.60 8.64
CA CYS A 78 -2.78 -3.32 7.40
C CYS A 78 -2.64 -4.82 7.70
N GLN A 79 -3.72 -5.42 8.21
CA GLN A 79 -3.76 -6.87 8.37
C GLN A 79 -4.26 -7.50 7.08
N GLY A 80 -3.50 -8.47 6.58
CA GLY A 80 -3.95 -9.32 5.48
C GLY A 80 -5.13 -10.18 5.94
N HIS A 81 -6.06 -10.42 5.03
CA HIS A 81 -7.19 -11.31 5.22
C HIS A 81 -6.71 -12.73 5.55
N CYS A 82 -5.59 -13.20 4.98
CA CYS A 82 -5.10 -14.55 5.30
C CYS A 82 -4.67 -14.71 6.76
N THR A 83 -4.24 -13.64 7.44
CA THR A 83 -3.93 -13.72 8.88
C THR A 83 -5.17 -13.96 9.72
N SER A 84 -6.33 -13.40 9.32
CA SER A 84 -7.58 -13.51 10.08
C SER A 84 -8.47 -14.68 9.61
N TYR A 85 -8.44 -14.96 8.30
CA TYR A 85 -9.38 -15.86 7.63
C TYR A 85 -8.70 -17.06 6.95
N GLY A 86 -7.37 -17.12 6.95
CA GLY A 86 -6.65 -18.22 6.29
C GLY A 86 -6.99 -19.60 6.86
N MET A 87 -7.40 -19.67 8.13
CA MET A 87 -7.85 -20.91 8.77
C MET A 87 -9.11 -21.53 8.13
N TYR A 88 -9.86 -20.76 7.33
CA TYR A 88 -11.02 -21.27 6.59
C TYR A 88 -10.63 -22.05 5.34
N CYS A 89 -9.39 -21.93 4.84
CA CYS A 89 -8.87 -22.81 3.81
C CYS A 89 -8.57 -24.19 4.42
N ARG A 90 -9.44 -25.16 4.17
CA ARG A 90 -9.35 -26.51 4.76
C ARG A 90 -8.48 -27.43 3.91
N ASN A 91 -8.21 -28.62 4.44
CA ASN A 91 -7.58 -29.73 3.72
C ASN A 91 -6.24 -29.41 3.03
N GLY A 92 -5.44 -28.55 3.68
CA GLY A 92 -4.14 -28.14 3.15
C GLY A 92 -4.20 -27.05 2.07
N GLY A 93 -5.38 -26.48 1.80
CA GLY A 93 -5.55 -25.37 0.87
C GLY A 93 -4.74 -24.13 1.30
N LYS A 94 -4.07 -23.48 0.34
CA LYS A 94 -3.24 -22.31 0.60
C LYS A 94 -4.09 -21.04 0.57
N CYS A 95 -4.08 -20.26 1.64
CA CYS A 95 -4.69 -18.94 1.60
C CYS A 95 -3.86 -17.98 0.72
N VAL A 96 -4.54 -17.29 -0.19
CA VAL A 96 -3.97 -16.30 -1.09
C VAL A 96 -4.61 -14.95 -0.82
N GLU A 97 -3.79 -13.98 -0.41
CA GLU A 97 -4.23 -12.62 -0.16
C GLU A 97 -4.69 -11.94 -1.46
N LYS A 98 -5.77 -11.16 -1.38
CA LYS A 98 -6.28 -10.31 -2.45
C LYS A 98 -6.40 -8.89 -1.94
N TYR A 99 -6.37 -7.91 -2.85
CA TYR A 99 -6.43 -6.49 -2.48
C TYR A 99 -7.70 -6.12 -1.68
N ASN A 100 -8.80 -6.86 -1.87
CA ASN A 100 -10.09 -6.66 -1.19
C ASN A 100 -10.60 -7.93 -0.48
N GLY A 101 -9.72 -8.89 -0.16
CA GLY A 101 -10.16 -10.14 0.44
C GLY A 101 -9.10 -11.23 0.47
N TYR A 102 -9.54 -12.48 0.46
CA TYR A 102 -8.69 -13.65 0.28
C TYR A 102 -9.39 -14.68 -0.60
N SER A 103 -8.63 -15.64 -1.10
CA SER A 103 -9.14 -16.86 -1.73
C SER A 103 -8.35 -18.06 -1.26
N CYS A 104 -8.93 -19.26 -1.29
CA CYS A 104 -8.20 -20.50 -1.06
C CYS A 104 -7.76 -21.10 -2.39
N ASP A 105 -6.47 -21.36 -2.53
CA ASP A 105 -5.90 -22.13 -3.62
C ASP A 105 -5.88 -23.62 -3.22
N CYS A 106 -6.74 -24.39 -3.88
CA CYS A 106 -6.91 -25.81 -3.63
C CYS A 106 -6.17 -26.69 -4.65
N THR A 107 -5.43 -26.12 -5.60
CA THR A 107 -4.83 -26.84 -6.74
C THR A 107 -3.83 -27.93 -6.35
N ALA A 108 -3.20 -27.80 -5.18
CA ALA A 108 -2.29 -28.80 -4.61
C ALA A 108 -3.01 -29.81 -3.68
N THR A 109 -4.35 -29.85 -3.70
CA THR A 109 -5.18 -30.70 -2.83
C THR A 109 -6.14 -31.53 -3.68
N ALA A 110 -6.75 -32.57 -3.07
CA ALA A 110 -7.83 -33.35 -3.69
C ALA A 110 -9.24 -32.74 -3.46
N TYR A 111 -9.29 -31.46 -3.08
CA TYR A 111 -10.52 -30.78 -2.71
C TYR A 111 -10.69 -29.51 -3.52
N ASP A 112 -11.94 -29.09 -3.60
CA ASP A 112 -12.43 -28.05 -4.47
C ASP A 112 -13.34 -27.06 -3.74
N GLY A 113 -13.73 -26.01 -4.46
CA GLY A 113 -14.60 -24.94 -3.97
C GLY A 113 -13.88 -23.86 -3.13
N PRO A 114 -14.62 -22.84 -2.67
CA PRO A 114 -14.03 -21.60 -2.13
C PRO A 114 -13.22 -21.78 -0.84
N PHE A 115 -13.40 -22.90 -0.14
CA PHE A 115 -12.75 -23.22 1.14
C PHE A 115 -12.02 -24.57 1.12
N CYS A 116 -11.85 -25.18 -0.07
CA CYS A 116 -11.26 -26.50 -0.26
C CYS A 116 -11.94 -27.61 0.58
N THR A 117 -13.27 -27.64 0.59
CA THR A 117 -14.08 -28.59 1.41
C THR A 117 -14.90 -29.55 0.58
N LYS A 118 -15.02 -29.35 -0.73
CA LYS A 118 -15.74 -30.27 -1.61
C LYS A 118 -14.73 -31.32 -2.08
N GLY A 119 -14.93 -32.59 -1.74
CA GLY A 119 -14.07 -33.64 -2.28
C GLY A 119 -14.32 -33.79 -3.78
N GLU A 120 -13.24 -33.88 -4.56
CA GLU A 120 -13.33 -34.40 -5.93
C GLU A 120 -13.72 -35.90 -5.82
N SER A 121 -14.73 -36.35 -6.58
CA SER A 121 -15.07 -37.78 -6.69
C SER A 121 -14.11 -38.51 -7.62
#